data_AF-A0A336MXW1-F1
#
_entry.id   AF-A0A336MXW1-F1
#
_cell.length_a   1.000
_cell.length_b   1.000
_cell.length_c   1.000
_cell.angle_alpha   90.00
_cell.angle_beta   90.00
_cell.angle_gamma   90.00
#
_symmetry.space_group_name_H-M   'P 1'
#
loop_
_entity.id
_entity.type
_entity.pdbx_description
1 polymer ?
#
loop_
_entity_poly.entity_id
_entity_poly.type
_entity_poly.pdbx_seq_one_letter_code
_entity_poly.pdbx_strand_id
1 'polypeptide(L)'
;MFRNSYQKGFLTVFSSTGSKPLAIWSTHIKNGHIKRKTDCDLSSLVLEIIGSNVATAYISTPCPGHNSLGIKLPFLTLILKNLKKFFTFEIQILDDKHQLRRFRVSNYQSSTRVTTFLTSMPLCLSPGWNQIQFNLADFVRRAYGTNFVETVRIQIHANVLLRRIYFSDRLYTDDDKPAEYRLFKLMPREEKKEKNVYRPKISQKLEFPSLARPVTPITVHEEGIKMENIEIDEIKYIKKENPEDNLSENFKNLELKVENIKSEIEENVIIKNDDAIDENKIFNEPDAHQLDEILITFQMSE
;
A
#
# COMPACT_ATOMS: atom_id res chain seq x y z
N MET A 1 -0.08 11.39 -27.44
CA MET A 1 -0.70 10.06 -27.53
C MET A 1 -2.17 10.12 -27.14
N PHE A 2 -2.48 10.66 -25.96
CA PHE A 2 -3.83 10.75 -25.39
C PHE A 2 -4.55 12.08 -25.64
N ARG A 3 -3.95 13.01 -26.40
CA ARG A 3 -4.48 14.38 -26.58
C ARG A 3 -5.90 14.43 -27.15
N ASN A 4 -6.24 13.48 -28.02
CA ASN A 4 -7.56 13.37 -28.66
C ASN A 4 -8.44 12.27 -28.00
N SER A 5 -7.95 11.64 -26.93
CA SER A 5 -8.69 10.62 -26.19
C SER A 5 -9.56 11.29 -25.13
N TYR A 6 -10.62 10.59 -24.71
CA TYR A 6 -11.44 11.03 -23.59
C TYR A 6 -10.64 10.97 -22.27
N GLN A 7 -10.58 12.09 -21.54
CA GLN A 7 -9.80 12.24 -20.31
C GLN A 7 -10.71 12.78 -19.17
N LYS A 8 -11.64 11.97 -18.67
CA LYS A 8 -12.48 12.31 -17.51
C LYS A 8 -12.53 11.14 -16.53
N GLY A 9 -12.65 11.42 -15.23
CA GLY A 9 -12.66 10.40 -14.19
C GLY A 9 -11.28 9.78 -14.02
N PHE A 10 -11.07 8.60 -14.62
CA PHE A 10 -9.82 7.84 -14.51
C PHE A 10 -9.23 7.54 -15.88
N LEU A 11 -7.92 7.73 -16.02
CA LEU A 11 -7.16 7.34 -17.21
C LEU A 11 -6.00 6.45 -16.80
N THR A 12 -6.05 5.17 -17.16
CA THR A 12 -4.98 4.21 -16.83
C THR A 12 -3.90 4.20 -17.89
N VAL A 13 -2.66 4.40 -17.47
CA VAL A 13 -1.47 4.39 -18.35
C VAL A 13 -0.71 3.07 -18.22
N PHE A 14 -0.82 2.41 -17.07
CA PHE A 14 -0.22 1.11 -16.83
C PHE A 14 -1.11 0.25 -15.94
N SER A 15 -1.31 -1.01 -16.33
CA SER A 15 -1.91 -2.05 -15.49
C SER A 15 -1.18 -3.37 -15.68
N SER A 16 -0.72 -3.99 -14.59
CA SER A 16 0.00 -5.27 -14.61
C SER A 16 -0.89 -6.46 -15.01
N THR A 17 -2.21 -6.34 -14.86
CA THR A 17 -3.19 -7.40 -15.17
C THR A 17 -3.49 -7.55 -16.66
N GLY A 18 -3.10 -6.57 -17.49
CA GLY A 18 -3.35 -6.61 -18.93
C GLY A 18 -2.48 -7.65 -19.66
N SER A 19 -2.93 -8.08 -20.85
CA SER A 19 -2.19 -9.00 -21.72
C SER A 19 -0.81 -8.44 -22.11
N LYS A 20 -0.77 -7.15 -22.52
CA LYS A 20 0.44 -6.40 -22.89
C LYS A 20 0.57 -5.11 -22.05
N PRO A 21 1.08 -5.20 -20.80
CA PRO A 21 1.12 -4.06 -19.88
C PRO A 21 2.12 -2.97 -20.31
N LEU A 22 3.13 -3.33 -21.10
CA LEU A 22 4.17 -2.43 -21.59
C LEU A 22 3.94 -1.96 -23.04
N ALA A 23 2.71 -2.07 -23.57
CA ALA A 23 2.43 -1.73 -24.97
C ALA A 23 2.82 -0.27 -25.34
N ILE A 24 2.66 0.66 -24.41
CA ILE A 24 2.95 2.10 -24.59
C ILE A 24 4.26 2.53 -23.92
N TRP A 25 4.98 1.58 -23.34
CA TRP A 25 6.16 1.79 -22.51
C TRP A 25 7.40 1.25 -23.23
N SER A 26 8.48 2.02 -23.22
CA SER A 26 9.79 1.54 -23.62
C SER A 26 10.56 1.03 -22.41
N THR A 27 11.33 -0.03 -22.60
CA THR A 27 12.12 -0.67 -21.56
C THR A 27 13.60 -0.39 -21.79
N HIS A 28 14.27 0.16 -20.78
CA HIS A 28 15.71 0.36 -20.79
C HIS A 28 16.31 -0.34 -19.58
N ILE A 29 17.03 -1.44 -19.79
CA ILE A 29 17.59 -2.25 -18.69
C ILE A 29 19.05 -2.54 -18.99
N LYS A 30 19.94 -2.11 -18.09
CA LYS A 30 21.31 -2.60 -17.99
C LYS A 30 21.49 -3.24 -16.61
N ASN A 31 21.99 -4.47 -16.56
CA ASN A 31 22.24 -5.21 -15.32
C ASN A 31 21.00 -5.31 -14.40
N GLY A 32 19.93 -5.87 -14.96
CA GLY A 32 18.64 -6.01 -14.27
C GLY A 32 17.70 -6.90 -15.06
N HIS A 33 16.46 -7.01 -14.59
CA HIS A 33 15.40 -7.70 -15.31
C HIS A 33 14.03 -7.07 -15.03
N ILE A 34 13.13 -7.24 -15.99
CA ILE A 34 11.72 -6.95 -15.83
C ILE A 34 10.96 -8.26 -15.99
N LYS A 35 10.18 -8.64 -14.97
CA LYS A 35 9.39 -9.87 -14.96
C LYS A 35 7.99 -9.59 -14.46
N ARG A 36 7.01 -10.36 -14.90
CA ARG A 36 5.69 -10.39 -14.27
C ARG A 36 5.69 -11.50 -13.23
N LYS A 37 5.31 -11.17 -12.00
CA LYS A 37 5.28 -12.09 -10.87
C LYS A 37 3.92 -12.00 -10.20
N THR A 38 3.44 -13.09 -9.62
CA THR A 38 2.27 -13.07 -8.73
C THR A 38 2.74 -12.68 -7.35
N ASP A 39 2.23 -11.56 -6.82
CA ASP A 39 2.51 -11.14 -5.45
C ASP A 39 1.63 -11.91 -4.46
N CYS A 40 2.20 -12.32 -3.32
CA CYS A 40 1.47 -13.07 -2.30
C CYS A 40 0.39 -12.23 -1.61
N ASP A 41 0.65 -10.95 -1.32
CA ASP A 41 -0.24 -10.11 -0.51
C ASP A 41 -1.50 -9.72 -1.29
N LEU A 42 -1.37 -9.56 -2.60
CA LEU A 42 -2.47 -9.19 -3.50
C LEU A 42 -3.05 -10.38 -4.28
N SER A 43 -2.36 -11.52 -4.31
CA SER A 43 -2.68 -12.67 -5.17
C SER A 43 -2.94 -12.27 -6.65
N SER A 44 -2.23 -11.24 -7.12
CA SER A 44 -2.41 -10.64 -8.45
C SER A 44 -1.06 -10.54 -9.16
N LEU A 45 -1.11 -10.51 -10.49
CA LEU A 45 0.06 -10.22 -11.31
C LEU A 45 0.54 -8.79 -11.07
N VAL A 46 1.84 -8.64 -10.87
CA VAL A 46 2.55 -7.38 -10.68
C VAL A 46 3.80 -7.37 -11.57
N LEU A 47 4.22 -6.18 -11.99
CA LEU A 47 5.43 -6.02 -12.78
C LEU A 47 6.60 -5.72 -11.85
N GLU A 48 7.54 -6.65 -11.77
CA GLU A 48 8.80 -6.51 -11.04
C GLU A 48 9.84 -5.87 -11.95
N ILE A 49 10.42 -4.75 -11.49
CA ILE A 49 11.53 -4.08 -12.16
C ILE A 49 12.69 -4.07 -11.18
N ILE A 50 13.74 -4.83 -11.45
CA ILE A 50 14.93 -4.92 -10.60
C ILE A 50 16.15 -4.55 -11.43
N GLY A 51 17.06 -3.78 -10.84
CA GLY A 51 18.34 -3.40 -11.44
C GLY A 51 19.34 -3.06 -10.36
N SER A 52 20.61 -3.36 -10.60
CA SER A 52 21.68 -3.02 -9.65
C SER A 52 21.85 -1.50 -9.51
N ASN A 53 21.71 -0.76 -10.61
CA ASN A 53 21.74 0.70 -10.64
C ASN A 53 20.39 1.28 -11.06
N VAL A 54 19.82 2.14 -10.19
CA VAL A 54 18.53 2.80 -10.38
C VAL A 54 18.51 3.65 -11.66
N ALA A 55 19.62 4.31 -12.01
CA ALA A 55 19.68 5.19 -13.17
C ALA A 55 19.70 4.43 -14.51
N THR A 56 20.17 3.18 -14.54
CA THR A 56 20.38 2.42 -15.78
C THR A 56 19.27 1.43 -16.09
N ALA A 57 18.32 1.22 -15.17
CA ALA A 57 17.18 0.34 -15.32
C ALA A 57 15.89 1.10 -15.05
N TYR A 58 15.11 1.37 -16.09
CA TYR A 58 13.83 2.07 -16.00
C TYR A 58 12.90 1.72 -17.16
N ILE A 59 11.61 1.95 -16.94
CA ILE A 59 10.61 2.00 -18.00
C ILE A 59 10.20 3.44 -18.23
N SER A 60 9.96 3.82 -19.47
CA SER A 60 9.53 5.17 -19.83
C SER A 60 8.36 5.13 -20.79
N THR A 61 7.45 6.09 -20.66
CA THR A 61 6.35 6.30 -21.61
C THR A 61 6.29 7.80 -21.93
N PRO A 62 6.14 8.20 -23.20
CA PRO A 62 5.78 7.39 -24.36
C PRO A 62 6.92 6.55 -24.95
N CYS A 63 6.56 5.51 -25.71
CA CYS A 63 7.48 4.73 -26.54
C CYS A 63 8.19 5.64 -27.57
N PRO A 64 9.50 5.43 -27.88
CA PRO A 64 10.22 6.18 -28.90
C PRO A 64 9.47 6.08 -30.25
N GLY A 65 8.84 7.19 -30.64
CA GLY A 65 7.90 7.25 -31.76
C GLY A 65 6.73 8.21 -31.51
N HIS A 66 6.39 8.45 -30.23
CA HIS A 66 5.46 9.51 -29.84
C HIS A 66 6.18 10.59 -29.03
N ASN A 67 5.88 11.86 -29.31
CA ASN A 67 6.57 13.00 -28.70
C ASN A 67 6.09 13.30 -27.27
N SER A 68 4.80 13.13 -26.99
CA SER A 68 4.18 13.46 -25.70
C SER A 68 3.01 12.52 -25.39
N LEU A 69 2.80 12.19 -24.11
CA LEU A 69 1.57 11.56 -23.62
C LEU A 69 0.37 12.47 -23.87
N GLY A 70 0.43 13.72 -23.41
CA GLY A 70 -0.63 14.73 -23.59
C GLY A 70 -1.82 14.53 -22.64
N ILE A 71 -1.55 14.15 -21.39
CA ILE A 71 -2.56 13.91 -20.36
C ILE A 71 -2.76 15.18 -19.52
N LYS A 72 -3.99 15.72 -19.49
CA LYS A 72 -4.37 16.97 -18.83
C LYS A 72 -4.89 16.78 -17.39
N LEU A 73 -5.05 15.54 -16.96
CA LEU A 73 -5.55 15.22 -15.63
C LEU A 73 -4.52 15.60 -14.55
N PRO A 74 -4.92 16.31 -13.47
CA PRO A 74 -3.97 16.89 -12.51
C PRO A 74 -3.43 15.90 -11.47
N PHE A 75 -4.17 14.85 -11.13
CA PHE A 75 -3.74 13.88 -10.12
C PHE A 75 -3.15 12.65 -10.79
N LEU A 76 -1.94 12.28 -10.40
CA LEU A 76 -1.28 11.03 -10.79
C LEU A 76 -1.24 10.10 -9.58
N THR A 77 -1.70 8.87 -9.75
CA THR A 77 -1.62 7.84 -8.71
C THR A 77 -0.78 6.66 -9.17
N LEU A 78 0.17 6.26 -8.33
CA LEU A 78 1.00 5.07 -8.51
C LEU A 78 0.70 4.08 -7.38
N ILE A 79 0.44 2.83 -7.76
CA ILE A 79 0.29 1.72 -6.81
C ILE A 79 1.50 0.82 -6.94
N LEU A 80 2.35 0.82 -5.92
CA LEU A 80 3.63 0.12 -5.94
C LEU A 80 4.00 -0.49 -4.59
N LYS A 81 4.79 -1.57 -4.60
CA LYS A 81 5.35 -2.20 -3.40
C LYS A 81 6.78 -1.72 -3.18
N ASN A 82 7.07 -1.30 -1.95
CA ASN A 82 8.41 -0.94 -1.53
C ASN A 82 9.26 -2.20 -1.29
N LEU A 83 10.36 -2.34 -2.04
CA LEU A 83 11.32 -3.44 -1.90
C LEU A 83 12.46 -3.13 -0.90
N LYS A 84 12.35 -2.03 -0.12
CA LYS A 84 13.39 -1.53 0.79
C LYS A 84 14.73 -1.27 0.09
N LYS A 85 14.67 -0.84 -1.17
CA LYS A 85 15.82 -0.52 -2.02
C LYS A 85 15.64 0.88 -2.60
N PHE A 86 16.71 1.47 -3.13
CA PHE A 86 16.62 2.78 -3.76
C PHE A 86 15.70 2.76 -4.98
N PHE A 87 14.76 3.69 -4.99
CA PHE A 87 13.70 3.83 -5.98
C PHE A 87 13.53 5.30 -6.34
N THR A 88 13.18 5.57 -7.59
CA THR A 88 12.92 6.91 -8.11
C THR A 88 11.89 6.83 -9.22
N PHE A 89 11.10 7.89 -9.37
CA PHE A 89 10.33 8.13 -10.58
C PHE A 89 10.50 9.58 -11.03
N GLU A 90 10.43 9.77 -12.34
CA GLU A 90 10.51 11.07 -12.99
C GLU A 90 9.26 11.34 -13.80
N ILE A 91 8.74 12.55 -13.70
CA ILE A 91 7.57 13.01 -14.44
C ILE A 91 7.95 14.31 -15.13
N GLN A 92 7.79 14.34 -16.44
CA GLN A 92 7.98 15.54 -17.24
C GLN A 92 6.61 16.16 -17.54
N ILE A 93 6.47 17.43 -17.24
CA ILE A 93 5.25 18.20 -17.39
C ILE A 93 5.49 19.44 -18.25
N LEU A 94 4.41 19.92 -18.86
CA LEU A 94 4.34 21.15 -19.62
C LEU A 94 3.54 22.19 -18.85
N ASP A 95 4.08 23.40 -18.77
CA ASP A 95 3.46 24.55 -18.14
C ASP A 95 2.74 25.47 -19.14
N ASP A 96 1.98 26.43 -18.61
CA ASP A 96 1.36 27.54 -19.34
C ASP A 96 2.37 28.44 -20.09
N LYS A 97 3.59 28.60 -19.55
CA LYS A 97 4.72 29.26 -20.21
C LYS A 97 5.39 28.41 -21.30
N HIS A 98 4.79 27.27 -21.66
CA HIS A 98 5.34 26.29 -22.60
C HIS A 98 6.74 25.77 -22.25
N GLN A 99 7.11 25.82 -20.96
CA GLN A 99 8.35 25.26 -20.46
C GLN A 99 8.15 23.82 -20.02
N LEU A 100 9.12 22.96 -20.36
CA LEU A 100 9.15 21.58 -19.90
C LEU A 100 9.89 21.52 -18.57
N ARG A 101 9.22 20.98 -17.55
CA ARG A 101 9.80 20.79 -16.23
C ARG A 101 9.77 19.33 -15.84
N ARG A 102 10.71 18.93 -14.99
CA ARG A 102 10.85 17.57 -14.52
C ARG A 102 10.71 17.52 -13.00
N PHE A 103 9.81 16.67 -12.53
CA PHE A 103 9.75 16.28 -11.13
C PHE A 103 10.46 14.94 -10.97
N ARG A 104 11.50 14.91 -10.15
CA ARG A 104 12.20 13.69 -9.78
C ARG A 104 11.93 13.42 -8.31
N VAL A 105 11.25 12.31 -8.03
CA VAL A 105 10.88 11.95 -6.66
C VAL A 105 11.61 10.66 -6.29
N SER A 106 12.40 10.68 -5.23
CA SER A 106 13.27 9.56 -4.85
C SER A 106 13.28 9.31 -3.35
N ASN A 107 13.49 8.05 -2.97
CA ASN A 107 13.51 7.64 -1.56
C ASN A 107 14.87 7.78 -0.86
N TYR A 108 15.91 8.21 -1.59
CA TYR A 108 17.25 8.46 -1.04
C TYR A 108 17.57 9.95 -0.97
N GLN A 109 16.66 10.81 -1.41
CA GLN A 109 16.77 12.26 -1.27
C GLN A 109 16.13 12.66 0.06
N SER A 110 16.81 13.50 0.83
CA SER A 110 16.28 13.98 2.12
C SER A 110 15.62 15.36 2.04
N SER A 111 16.06 16.20 1.10
CA SER A 111 15.58 17.59 0.98
C SER A 111 15.04 17.90 -0.41
N THR A 112 13.98 18.71 -0.46
CA THR A 112 13.43 19.23 -1.71
C THR A 112 14.36 20.30 -2.27
N ARG A 113 14.71 20.18 -3.56
CA ARG A 113 15.52 21.17 -4.28
C ARG A 113 14.77 21.57 -5.55
N VAL A 114 14.53 22.86 -5.70
CA VAL A 114 13.83 23.43 -6.87
C VAL A 114 14.85 24.16 -7.73
N THR A 115 15.01 23.71 -8.96
CA THR A 115 15.77 24.36 -10.02
C THR A 115 14.81 24.65 -11.18
N THR A 116 15.16 25.59 -12.07
CA THR A 116 14.31 26.06 -13.18
C THR A 116 13.63 24.93 -13.96
N PHE A 117 14.35 23.86 -14.29
CA PHE A 117 13.83 22.74 -15.09
C PHE A 117 13.63 21.44 -14.32
N LEU A 118 14.15 21.35 -13.09
CA LEU A 118 14.15 20.13 -12.30
C LEU A 118 13.77 20.44 -10.86
N THR A 119 12.76 19.75 -10.34
CA THR A 119 12.50 19.70 -8.91
C THR A 119 12.78 18.29 -8.40
N SER A 120 13.70 18.18 -7.46
CA SER A 120 13.99 16.94 -6.74
C SER A 120 13.22 16.93 -5.43
N MET A 121 12.42 15.89 -5.19
CA MET A 121 11.59 15.74 -3.98
C MET A 121 11.91 14.43 -3.24
N PRO A 122 11.92 14.46 -1.89
CA PRO A 122 12.04 13.25 -1.09
C PRO A 122 10.75 12.41 -1.17
N LEU A 123 10.89 11.08 -1.05
CA LEU A 123 9.79 10.13 -0.98
C LEU A 123 9.92 9.22 0.24
N CYS A 124 8.95 9.30 1.15
CA CYS A 124 8.84 8.37 2.25
C CYS A 124 7.90 7.22 1.86
N LEU A 125 8.41 5.99 1.87
CA LEU A 125 7.63 4.78 1.57
C LEU A 125 7.52 3.89 2.80
N SER A 126 6.30 3.48 3.14
CA SER A 126 6.05 2.48 4.16
C SER A 126 6.45 1.09 3.65
N PRO A 127 6.74 0.12 4.54
CA PRO A 127 6.93 -1.27 4.13
C PRO A 127 5.64 -1.85 3.52
N GLY A 128 5.78 -2.62 2.44
CA GLY A 128 4.65 -3.24 1.75
C GLY A 128 4.09 -2.40 0.60
N TRP A 129 2.78 -2.52 0.36
CA TRP A 129 2.08 -1.83 -0.71
C TRP A 129 1.75 -0.38 -0.33
N ASN A 130 2.13 0.54 -1.21
CA ASN A 130 1.93 1.97 -1.06
C ASN A 130 1.10 2.48 -2.25
N GLN A 131 0.19 3.40 -1.93
CA GLN A 131 -0.51 4.20 -2.93
C GLN A 131 0.01 5.64 -2.84
N ILE A 132 0.77 6.06 -3.84
CA ILE A 132 1.30 7.42 -3.94
C ILE A 132 0.35 8.23 -4.80
N GLN A 133 -0.17 9.31 -4.24
CA GLN A 133 -1.00 10.28 -4.95
C GLN A 133 -0.21 11.57 -5.12
N PHE A 134 -0.09 12.05 -6.35
CA PHE A 134 0.75 13.17 -6.71
C PHE A 134 -0.11 14.23 -7.40
N ASN A 135 -0.31 15.37 -6.73
CA ASN A 135 -1.05 16.49 -7.27
C ASN A 135 -0.14 17.37 -8.14
N LEU A 136 -0.07 17.07 -9.43
CA LEU A 136 0.83 17.75 -10.36
C LEU A 136 0.51 19.24 -10.45
N ALA A 137 -0.76 19.61 -10.48
CA ALA A 137 -1.18 21.01 -10.59
C ALA A 137 -0.69 21.85 -9.42
N ASP A 138 -0.82 21.34 -8.19
CA ASP A 138 -0.40 22.07 -7.00
C ASP A 138 1.13 22.12 -6.87
N PHE A 139 1.83 21.05 -7.23
CA PHE A 139 3.30 21.03 -7.21
C PHE A 139 3.90 22.01 -8.21
N VAL A 140 3.34 22.11 -9.42
CA VAL A 140 3.79 23.09 -10.44
C VAL A 140 3.59 24.51 -9.92
N ARG A 141 2.41 24.82 -9.39
CA ARG A 141 2.10 26.13 -8.83
C ARG A 141 3.01 26.50 -7.67
N ARG A 142 3.27 25.56 -6.74
CA ARG A 142 4.13 25.79 -5.57
C ARG A 142 5.61 25.95 -5.95
N ALA A 143 6.12 25.13 -6.88
CA ALA A 143 7.53 25.15 -7.24
C ALA A 143 7.90 26.29 -8.20
N TYR A 144 6.99 26.67 -9.11
CA TYR A 144 7.31 27.52 -10.25
C TYR A 144 6.40 28.74 -10.42
N GLY A 145 5.29 28.82 -9.68
CA GLY A 145 4.32 29.91 -9.81
C GLY A 145 3.58 29.90 -11.15
N THR A 146 3.53 28.76 -11.83
CA THR A 146 2.90 28.56 -13.14
C THR A 146 1.75 27.55 -13.04
N ASN A 147 0.95 27.44 -14.09
CA ASN A 147 -0.13 26.47 -14.16
C ASN A 147 0.27 25.21 -14.93
N PHE A 148 -0.16 24.06 -14.42
CA PHE A 148 -0.01 22.77 -15.09
C PHE A 148 -0.92 22.68 -16.32
N VAL A 149 -0.36 22.27 -17.46
CA VAL A 149 -1.10 22.08 -18.72
C VAL A 149 -1.28 20.60 -19.05
N GLU A 150 -0.17 19.86 -19.15
CA GLU A 150 -0.22 18.43 -19.46
C GLU A 150 1.03 17.68 -18.97
N THR A 151 0.87 16.38 -18.74
CA THR A 151 2.00 15.45 -18.54
C THR A 151 2.50 14.96 -19.89
N VAL A 152 3.81 15.06 -20.09
CA VAL A 152 4.51 14.75 -21.34
C VAL A 152 5.12 13.36 -21.30
N ARG A 153 5.82 13.02 -20.21
CA ARG A 153 6.57 11.76 -20.08
C ARG A 153 6.56 11.29 -18.63
N ILE A 154 6.48 9.99 -18.43
CA ILE A 154 6.69 9.35 -17.12
C ILE A 154 7.82 8.35 -17.26
N GLN A 155 8.72 8.32 -16.29
CA GLN A 155 9.79 7.33 -16.17
C GLN A 155 9.75 6.73 -14.77
N ILE A 156 9.73 5.40 -14.68
CA ILE A 156 9.76 4.66 -13.42
C ILE A 156 11.06 3.87 -13.38
N HIS A 157 11.89 4.12 -12.36
CA HIS A 157 13.16 3.42 -12.20
C HIS A 157 13.00 2.08 -11.49
N ALA A 158 14.08 1.31 -11.49
CA ALA A 158 14.14 -0.01 -10.91
C ALA A 158 13.95 -0.06 -9.38
N ASN A 159 13.89 -1.30 -8.88
CA ASN A 159 13.68 -1.71 -7.50
C ASN A 159 12.27 -1.45 -6.98
N VAL A 160 11.28 -1.81 -7.78
CA VAL A 160 9.86 -1.65 -7.45
C VAL A 160 9.02 -2.79 -7.99
N LEU A 161 7.94 -3.14 -7.28
CA LEU A 161 6.83 -3.89 -7.89
C LEU A 161 5.71 -2.93 -8.23
N LEU A 162 5.36 -2.85 -9.49
CA LEU A 162 4.35 -1.95 -10.01
C LEU A 162 3.06 -2.72 -10.31
N ARG A 163 1.94 -2.22 -9.80
CA ARG A 163 0.60 -2.76 -10.11
C ARG A 163 -0.14 -1.89 -11.12
N ARG A 164 -0.25 -0.59 -10.83
CA ARG A 164 -1.06 0.32 -11.64
C ARG A 164 -0.51 1.74 -11.59
N ILE A 165 -0.61 2.43 -12.73
CA ILE A 165 -0.40 3.88 -12.83
C ILE A 165 -1.59 4.45 -13.57
N TYR A 166 -2.27 5.41 -12.95
CA TYR A 166 -3.42 6.06 -13.54
C TYR A 166 -3.47 7.52 -13.13
N PHE A 167 -4.15 8.31 -13.95
CA PHE A 167 -4.47 9.69 -13.68
C PHE A 167 -5.94 9.82 -13.28
N SER A 168 -6.23 10.84 -12.48
CA SER A 168 -7.59 11.21 -12.12
C SER A 168 -7.83 12.71 -12.17
N ASP A 169 -9.08 13.09 -12.34
CA ASP A 169 -9.53 14.49 -12.32
C ASP A 169 -9.55 15.09 -10.92
N ARG A 170 -9.88 14.28 -9.92
CA ARG A 170 -9.88 14.63 -8.50
C ARG A 170 -9.23 13.57 -7.63
N LEU A 171 -9.08 13.88 -6.35
CA LEU A 171 -8.72 12.91 -5.34
C LEU A 171 -9.95 12.08 -4.97
N TYR A 172 -9.90 10.78 -5.26
CA TYR A 172 -10.97 9.85 -4.89
C TYR A 172 -10.61 9.14 -3.60
N THR A 173 -11.58 9.00 -2.70
CA THR A 173 -11.52 8.09 -1.55
C THR A 173 -11.59 6.63 -2.05
N ASP A 174 -11.31 5.67 -1.17
CA ASP A 174 -11.35 4.26 -1.56
C ASP A 174 -12.77 3.79 -1.91
N ASP A 175 -13.80 4.36 -1.28
CA ASP A 175 -15.20 4.02 -1.55
C ASP A 175 -15.71 4.55 -2.89
N ASP A 176 -15.20 5.70 -3.34
CA ASP A 176 -15.59 6.27 -4.64
C ASP A 176 -14.88 5.58 -5.81
N LYS A 177 -13.76 4.90 -5.55
CA LYS A 177 -13.00 4.19 -6.58
C LYS A 177 -13.77 2.95 -7.04
N PRO A 178 -13.79 2.64 -8.35
CA PRO A 178 -14.21 1.32 -8.80
C PRO A 178 -13.32 0.22 -8.19
N ALA A 179 -13.87 -0.98 -8.01
CA ALA A 179 -13.16 -2.12 -7.41
C ALA A 179 -11.79 -2.39 -8.06
N GLU A 180 -11.66 -2.14 -9.37
CA GLU A 180 -10.39 -2.31 -10.09
C GLU A 180 -9.25 -1.39 -9.66
N TYR A 181 -9.59 -0.22 -9.09
CA TYR A 181 -8.66 0.80 -8.61
C TYR A 181 -8.43 0.74 -7.10
N ARG A 182 -9.21 -0.07 -6.37
CA ARG A 182 -9.03 -0.26 -4.93
C ARG A 182 -7.88 -1.22 -4.65
N LEU A 183 -7.07 -0.87 -3.65
CA LEU A 183 -6.04 -1.76 -3.12
C LEU A 183 -6.68 -2.71 -2.10
N PHE A 184 -7.30 -3.79 -2.56
CA PHE A 184 -7.72 -4.84 -1.64
C PHE A 184 -6.49 -5.56 -1.10
N LYS A 185 -6.23 -5.42 0.20
CA LYS A 185 -5.46 -6.42 0.92
C LYS A 185 -6.39 -7.60 1.13
N LEU A 186 -6.03 -8.78 0.63
CA LEU A 186 -6.70 -9.98 1.09
C LEU A 186 -6.37 -10.08 2.58
N MET A 187 -7.39 -10.00 3.44
CA MET A 187 -7.19 -10.37 4.84
C MET A 187 -6.67 -11.81 4.87
N PRO A 188 -5.72 -12.15 5.77
CA PRO A 188 -5.28 -13.52 5.93
C PRO A 188 -6.52 -14.41 6.06
N ARG A 189 -6.65 -15.38 5.17
CA ARG A 189 -7.70 -16.39 5.27
C ARG A 189 -7.42 -17.08 6.59
N GLU A 190 -8.22 -16.83 7.63
CA GLU A 190 -8.17 -17.64 8.83
C GLU A 190 -8.32 -19.09 8.36
N GLU A 191 -7.27 -19.89 8.55
CA GLU A 191 -7.34 -21.32 8.35
C GLU A 191 -8.49 -21.79 9.24
N LYS A 192 -9.63 -22.11 8.64
CA LYS A 192 -10.70 -22.78 9.35
C LYS A 192 -10.06 -24.04 9.91
N LYS A 193 -9.75 -24.04 11.21
CA LYS A 193 -9.33 -25.25 11.93
C LYS A 193 -10.39 -26.29 11.62
N GLU A 194 -10.05 -27.27 10.80
CA GLU A 194 -10.91 -28.42 10.58
C GLU A 194 -11.18 -29.02 11.96
N LYS A 195 -12.40 -28.82 12.46
CA LYS A 195 -12.85 -29.58 13.62
C LYS A 195 -12.88 -31.01 13.14
N ASN A 196 -11.90 -31.81 13.56
CA ASN A 196 -11.92 -33.25 13.42
C ASN A 196 -13.23 -33.76 14.02
N VAL A 197 -14.24 -33.94 13.18
CA VAL A 197 -15.46 -34.65 13.54
C VAL A 197 -15.05 -36.11 13.63
N TYR A 198 -14.82 -36.56 14.85
CA TYR A 198 -14.71 -37.98 15.16
C TYR A 198 -16.01 -38.65 14.72
N ARG A 199 -15.97 -39.34 13.57
CA ARG A 199 -17.04 -40.23 13.14
C ARG A 199 -16.77 -41.58 13.83
N PRO A 200 -17.57 -42.02 14.82
CA PRO A 200 -17.39 -43.35 15.37
C PRO A 200 -17.64 -44.37 14.27
N LYS A 201 -16.67 -45.27 14.07
CA LYS A 201 -16.83 -46.43 13.18
C LYS A 201 -17.80 -47.40 13.86
N ILE A 202 -19.07 -47.38 13.46
CA ILE A 202 -19.98 -48.48 13.78
C ILE A 202 -19.63 -49.61 12.82
N SER A 203 -18.85 -50.56 13.31
CA SER A 203 -18.66 -51.86 12.68
C SER A 203 -19.86 -52.75 13.02
N GLN A 204 -20.81 -52.86 12.11
CA GLN A 204 -21.68 -54.04 12.07
C GLN A 204 -21.81 -54.49 10.62
N LYS A 205 -21.08 -55.57 10.34
CA LYS A 205 -21.12 -56.32 9.09
C LYS A 205 -22.44 -57.12 9.11
N LEU A 206 -23.47 -56.65 8.42
CA LEU A 206 -24.63 -57.47 8.09
C LEU A 206 -24.33 -58.17 6.76
N GLU A 207 -24.05 -59.47 6.84
CA GLU A 207 -23.92 -60.34 5.68
C GLU A 207 -25.32 -60.67 5.16
N PHE A 208 -25.58 -60.35 3.89
CA PHE A 208 -26.77 -60.81 3.17
C PHE A 208 -26.36 -61.96 2.24
N PRO A 209 -26.99 -63.15 2.31
CA PRO A 209 -26.72 -64.23 1.38
C PRO A 209 -27.23 -63.88 -0.02
N SER A 210 -26.37 -64.04 -1.03
CA SER A 210 -26.72 -63.88 -2.44
C SER A 210 -27.38 -65.16 -2.96
N LEU A 211 -28.64 -65.07 -3.37
CA LEU A 211 -29.25 -66.02 -4.30
C LEU A 211 -29.84 -65.24 -5.47
N ALA A 212 -29.38 -65.59 -6.67
CA ALA A 212 -29.68 -64.92 -7.92
C ALA A 212 -30.86 -65.56 -8.67
N ARG A 213 -31.48 -64.73 -9.52
CA ARG A 213 -32.34 -64.97 -10.72
C ARG A 213 -33.86 -64.89 -10.51
N PRO A 214 -34.65 -64.61 -11.57
CA PRO A 214 -34.49 -63.57 -12.61
C PRO A 214 -35.79 -62.75 -12.85
N VAL A 215 -35.73 -61.81 -13.79
CA VAL A 215 -36.68 -60.72 -14.11
C VAL A 215 -37.94 -61.20 -14.86
N THR A 216 -39.12 -60.62 -14.54
CA THR A 216 -40.20 -60.26 -15.51
C THR A 216 -41.17 -59.20 -14.95
N PRO A 217 -41.90 -58.44 -15.80
CA PRO A 217 -42.42 -57.09 -15.51
C PRO A 217 -43.95 -57.03 -15.32
N ILE A 218 -44.48 -55.88 -14.81
CA ILE A 218 -45.70 -55.13 -15.25
C ILE A 218 -46.45 -54.39 -14.10
N THR A 219 -46.73 -53.09 -14.38
CA THR A 219 -47.75 -52.12 -13.91
C THR A 219 -47.98 -51.70 -12.45
N VAL A 220 -47.83 -50.37 -12.25
CA VAL A 220 -48.73 -49.36 -11.64
C VAL A 220 -49.59 -49.79 -10.44
N HIS A 221 -49.42 -49.10 -9.28
CA HIS A 221 -50.50 -48.42 -8.55
C HIS A 221 -49.93 -47.56 -7.40
N GLU A 222 -50.39 -46.31 -7.31
CA GLU A 222 -50.24 -45.40 -6.17
C GLU A 222 -51.11 -45.88 -5.00
N GLU A 223 -50.59 -45.75 -3.78
CA GLU A 223 -51.28 -45.58 -2.48
C GLU A 223 -50.16 -45.70 -1.42
N GLY A 224 -49.72 -44.63 -0.75
CA GLY A 224 -50.43 -43.96 0.33
C GLY A 224 -50.40 -44.84 1.58
N ILE A 225 -49.64 -44.49 2.64
CA ILE A 225 -49.97 -44.73 4.07
C ILE A 225 -48.89 -44.11 5.00
N LYS A 226 -49.35 -43.08 5.71
CA LYS A 226 -49.26 -42.75 7.15
C LYS A 226 -47.90 -42.69 7.87
N MET A 227 -47.62 -41.45 8.31
CA MET A 227 -46.77 -41.10 9.44
C MET A 227 -47.41 -41.56 10.75
N GLU A 228 -46.64 -42.23 11.61
CA GLU A 228 -46.95 -42.37 13.03
C GLU A 228 -45.82 -41.78 13.88
N ASN A 229 -46.25 -41.08 14.92
CA ASN A 229 -45.50 -40.17 15.76
C ASN A 229 -44.52 -40.93 16.67
N ILE A 230 -43.35 -40.35 16.89
CA ILE A 230 -42.48 -40.70 18.03
C ILE A 230 -42.28 -39.42 18.85
N GLU A 231 -42.65 -39.54 20.13
CA GLU A 231 -42.58 -38.52 21.17
C GLU A 231 -41.16 -37.98 21.37
N ILE A 232 -41.07 -36.67 21.61
CA ILE A 232 -39.83 -35.95 21.91
C ILE A 232 -39.71 -35.86 23.43
N ASP A 233 -38.81 -36.64 24.02
CA ASP A 233 -38.39 -36.46 25.42
C ASP A 233 -37.27 -35.41 25.54
N GLU A 234 -37.59 -34.38 26.32
CA GLU A 234 -36.75 -33.46 27.11
C GLU A 234 -35.36 -33.05 26.58
N ILE A 235 -35.29 -31.87 25.94
CA ILE A 235 -34.05 -31.08 25.84
C ILE A 235 -33.91 -30.22 27.11
N LYS A 236 -32.94 -30.56 27.97
CA LYS A 236 -32.41 -29.65 29.00
C LYS A 236 -31.82 -28.40 28.34
N TYR A 237 -32.43 -27.25 28.59
CA TYR A 237 -31.85 -25.93 28.31
C TYR A 237 -30.58 -25.73 29.15
N ILE A 238 -29.41 -25.74 28.50
CA ILE A 238 -28.20 -25.09 29.04
C ILE A 238 -28.19 -23.67 28.46
N LYS A 239 -28.42 -22.67 29.32
CA LYS A 239 -28.21 -21.25 29.01
C LYS A 239 -26.76 -21.07 28.57
N LYS A 240 -26.57 -20.54 27.36
CA LYS A 240 -25.28 -20.12 26.82
C LYS A 240 -25.09 -18.65 27.21
N GLU A 241 -24.21 -18.37 28.16
CA GLU A 241 -23.76 -17.00 28.42
C GLU A 241 -22.95 -16.50 27.21
N ASN A 242 -23.23 -15.25 26.79
CA ASN A 242 -22.57 -14.61 25.66
C ASN A 242 -21.15 -14.15 26.06
N PRO A 243 -20.11 -14.40 25.23
CA PRO A 243 -18.74 -13.99 25.51
C PRO A 243 -18.42 -12.51 25.20
N GLU A 244 -19.40 -11.69 24.83
CA GLU A 244 -19.18 -10.27 24.46
C GLU A 244 -19.22 -9.32 25.66
N ASP A 245 -19.90 -9.67 26.75
CA ASP A 245 -19.98 -8.80 27.94
C ASP A 245 -18.68 -8.83 28.78
N ASN A 246 -17.95 -9.96 28.78
CA ASN A 246 -16.68 -10.13 29.50
C ASN A 246 -15.47 -9.44 28.83
N LEU A 247 -15.57 -9.06 27.55
CA LEU A 247 -14.53 -8.29 26.87
C LEU A 247 -14.61 -6.81 27.25
N SER A 248 -15.82 -6.25 27.31
CA SER A 248 -16.09 -4.86 27.69
C SER A 248 -15.60 -4.54 29.11
N GLU A 249 -15.86 -5.41 30.09
CA GLU A 249 -15.37 -5.21 31.45
C GLU A 249 -13.85 -5.32 31.56
N ASN A 250 -13.22 -6.22 30.79
CA ASN A 250 -11.76 -6.34 30.77
C ASN A 250 -11.09 -5.14 30.12
N PHE A 251 -11.67 -4.53 29.07
CA PHE A 251 -11.15 -3.30 28.48
C PHE A 251 -11.28 -2.10 29.43
N LYS A 252 -12.42 -1.95 30.11
CA LYS A 252 -12.60 -0.88 31.13
C LYS A 252 -11.63 -1.02 32.30
N ASN A 253 -11.40 -2.25 32.77
CA ASN A 253 -10.42 -2.50 33.83
C ASN A 253 -8.96 -2.25 33.37
N LEU A 254 -8.68 -2.41 32.08
CA LEU A 254 -7.37 -2.07 31.51
C LEU A 254 -7.19 -0.55 31.38
N GLU A 255 -8.22 0.17 30.93
CA GLU A 255 -8.20 1.64 30.84
C GLU A 255 -8.03 2.27 32.22
N LEU A 256 -8.75 1.78 33.24
CA LEU A 256 -8.59 2.26 34.62
C LEU A 256 -7.19 2.03 35.19
N LYS A 257 -6.56 0.89 34.82
CA LYS A 257 -5.15 0.61 35.21
C LYS A 257 -4.15 1.53 34.49
N VAL A 258 -4.38 1.83 33.22
CA VAL A 258 -3.51 2.75 32.46
C VAL A 258 -3.61 4.17 33.00
N GLU A 259 -4.79 4.60 33.42
CA GLU A 259 -5.02 5.92 34.00
C GLU A 259 -4.37 6.08 35.38
N ASN A 260 -4.46 5.06 36.24
CA ASN A 260 -3.76 5.05 37.53
C ASN A 260 -2.22 5.07 37.38
N ILE A 261 -1.66 4.38 36.38
CA ILE A 261 -0.22 4.41 36.11
C ILE A 261 0.20 5.79 35.58
N LYS A 262 -0.64 6.46 34.80
CA LYS A 262 -0.36 7.84 34.35
C LYS A 262 -0.36 8.83 35.51
N SER A 263 -1.31 8.72 36.44
CA SER A 263 -1.34 9.59 37.62
C SER A 263 -0.14 9.35 38.56
N GLU A 264 0.30 8.10 38.74
CA GLU A 264 1.52 7.79 39.51
C GLU A 264 2.79 8.35 38.84
N ILE A 265 2.85 8.38 37.50
CA ILE A 265 3.97 8.99 36.77
C ILE A 265 3.94 10.51 36.89
N GLU A 266 2.76 11.14 36.82
CA GLU A 266 2.61 12.59 36.96
C GLU A 266 2.94 13.06 38.38
N GLU A 267 2.50 12.36 39.43
CA GLU A 267 2.91 12.65 40.82
C GLU A 267 4.42 12.49 41.02
N ASN A 268 5.03 11.43 40.49
CA ASN A 268 6.48 11.22 40.60
C ASN A 268 7.32 12.23 39.79
N VAL A 269 6.76 12.84 38.74
CA VAL A 269 7.40 13.92 37.99
C VAL A 269 7.28 15.25 38.74
N ILE A 270 6.16 15.50 39.42
CA ILE A 270 5.98 16.70 40.26
C ILE A 270 6.94 16.65 41.46
N ILE A 271 7.03 15.50 42.16
CA ILE A 271 7.92 15.35 43.32
C ILE A 271 9.40 15.53 42.94
N LYS A 272 9.81 15.20 41.71
CA LYS A 272 11.21 15.40 41.26
C LYS A 272 11.54 16.82 40.83
N ASN A 273 10.55 17.66 40.54
CA ASN A 273 10.79 19.04 40.13
C ASN A 273 10.94 20.00 41.32
N ASP A 274 10.52 19.59 42.53
CA ASP A 274 10.62 20.42 43.74
C ASP A 274 11.97 20.25 44.49
N ASP A 275 12.81 19.29 44.09
CA ASP A 275 14.13 19.00 44.69
C ASP A 275 15.32 19.24 43.71
N ALA A 276 15.31 20.33 42.94
CA ALA A 276 16.44 20.73 42.10
C ALA A 276 16.99 22.12 42.47
N ILE A 277 18.25 22.09 42.89
CA ILE A 277 19.10 23.15 43.43
C ILE A 277 19.51 24.17 42.35
N ASP A 278 19.64 25.42 42.81
CA ASP A 278 20.08 26.66 42.16
C ASP A 278 21.29 26.51 41.20
N GLU A 279 21.06 26.69 39.89
CA GLU A 279 22.11 26.89 38.87
C GLU A 279 21.99 28.30 38.24
N ASN A 280 22.10 29.35 39.06
CA ASN A 280 22.57 30.64 38.57
C ASN A 280 24.11 30.63 38.50
N LYS A 281 24.68 30.13 37.40
CA LYS A 281 26.04 30.51 36.96
C LYS A 281 26.33 30.07 35.53
N ILE A 282 26.90 31.00 34.76
CA ILE A 282 27.55 30.84 33.44
C ILE A 282 26.60 31.07 32.26
N PHE A 283 26.22 32.34 32.07
CA PHE A 283 26.08 32.93 30.74
C PHE A 283 27.24 33.90 30.58
N ASN A 284 28.18 33.61 29.67
CA ASN A 284 29.13 34.60 29.13
C ASN A 284 29.44 34.18 27.69
N GLU A 285 29.00 34.99 26.74
CA GLU A 285 29.46 34.96 25.34
C GLU A 285 30.98 35.23 25.29
N PRO A 286 31.75 34.57 24.40
CA PRO A 286 33.17 34.87 24.26
C PRO A 286 33.39 36.16 23.48
N ASP A 287 34.18 37.07 24.05
CA ASP A 287 34.62 38.33 23.46
C ASP A 287 35.39 38.12 22.14
N ALA A 288 35.14 39.02 21.18
CA ALA A 288 35.67 39.04 19.81
C ALA A 288 37.20 39.23 19.68
N HIS A 289 37.97 39.08 20.76
CA HIS A 289 39.43 39.21 20.78
C HIS A 289 40.18 37.87 20.92
N GLN A 290 39.47 36.74 21.10
CA GLN A 290 40.09 35.39 21.14
C GLN A 290 40.06 34.63 19.80
N LEU A 291 39.43 35.18 18.76
CA LEU A 291 39.39 34.57 17.43
C LEU A 291 40.59 34.98 16.53
N ASP A 292 41.30 36.05 16.87
CA ASP A 292 42.44 36.53 16.08
C ASP A 292 43.76 35.77 16.38
N GLU A 293 43.94 35.17 17.57
CA GLU A 293 45.13 34.33 17.84
C GLU A 293 45.06 32.93 17.22
N ILE A 294 43.86 32.42 16.96
CA ILE A 294 43.66 31.10 16.32
C ILE A 294 43.88 31.21 14.80
N LEU A 295 43.59 32.36 14.20
CA LEU A 295 43.77 32.58 12.76
C LEU A 295 45.24 32.83 12.36
N ILE A 296 46.05 33.40 13.25
CA ILE A 296 47.49 33.65 13.02
C ILE A 296 48.30 32.35 13.13
N THR A 297 47.85 31.38 13.93
CA THR A 297 48.54 30.09 14.09
C THR A 297 48.31 29.14 12.90
N PHE A 298 47.28 29.37 12.08
CA PHE A 298 46.97 28.53 10.91
C PHE A 298 47.59 29.05 9.58
N GLN A 299 48.16 30.26 9.56
CA GLN A 299 48.85 30.82 8.37
C GLN A 299 50.39 30.70 8.41
N MET A 300 50.96 30.05 9.42
CA MET A 300 52.41 29.82 9.54
C MET A 300 52.81 28.33 9.43
N SER A 301 51.90 27.47 8.96
CA SER A 301 52.19 26.07 8.62
C SER A 301 51.54 25.68 7.29
N GLU A 302 51.95 26.35 6.21
CA GLU A 302 52.08 25.80 4.84
C GLU A 302 52.84 26.80 3.95
#